data_AF-A0A5K0VIG2-F1
#
_entry.id   AF-A0A5K0VIG2-F1
#
_cell.length_a   1.000
_cell.length_b   1.000
_cell.length_c   1.000
_cell.angle_alpha   90.00
_cell.angle_beta   90.00
_cell.angle_gamma   90.00
#
_symmetry.space_group_name_H-M   'P 1'
#
loop_
_entity.id
_entity.type
_entity.pdbx_description
1 polymer ?
#
loop_
_entity_poly.entity_id
_entity_poly.type
_entity_poly.pdbx_seq_one_letter_code
_entity_poly.pdbx_strand_id
1 'polypeptide(L)'
;LAGTAKSRFSAKDYSDHMALVRAYEGWKDADREGSAYEYCWRNFLSAQTFQAIHSLRKQFNFILKDAGLLDGDANICNSLSHNQSLVRAVICSGLFPGIVSVV
;
A
#
# COMPACT_ATOMS: atom_id res chain seq x y z
N LEU A 1 0.84 -18.81 -11.87
CA LEU A 1 1.69 -18.47 -10.71
C LEU A 1 1.51 -17.01 -10.27
N ALA A 2 1.74 -16.01 -11.14
CA ALA A 2 1.50 -14.59 -10.80
C ALA A 2 0.05 -14.27 -10.40
N GLY A 3 -0.95 -14.81 -11.12
CA GLY A 3 -2.37 -14.64 -10.74
C GLY A 3 -2.70 -15.19 -9.35
N THR A 4 -2.04 -16.27 -8.93
CA THR A 4 -2.18 -16.85 -7.58
C THR A 4 -1.58 -15.93 -6.53
N ALA A 5 -0.42 -15.31 -6.80
CA ALA A 5 0.17 -14.31 -5.91
C ALA A 5 -0.75 -13.09 -5.75
N LYS A 6 -1.28 -12.55 -6.87
CA LYS A 6 -2.27 -11.46 -6.83
C LYS A 6 -3.51 -11.84 -6.02
N SER A 7 -4.05 -13.05 -6.21
CA SER A 7 -5.19 -13.54 -5.45
C SER A 7 -4.93 -13.65 -3.95
N ARG A 8 -3.71 -14.03 -3.53
CA ARG A 8 -3.31 -14.06 -2.11
C ARG A 8 -3.32 -12.67 -1.50
N PHE A 9 -2.73 -11.69 -2.18
CA PHE A 9 -2.72 -10.29 -1.72
C PHE A 9 -4.11 -9.65 -1.72
N SER A 10 -4.97 -10.04 -2.66
CA SER A 10 -6.35 -9.52 -2.73
C SER A 10 -7.17 -9.89 -1.50
N ALA A 11 -6.86 -11.02 -0.83
CA ALA A 11 -7.58 -11.53 0.35
C ALA A 11 -9.11 -11.64 0.16
N LYS A 12 -9.59 -11.70 -1.10
CA LYS A 12 -11.02 -11.64 -1.48
C LYS A 12 -11.73 -10.32 -1.12
N ASP A 13 -10.97 -9.24 -0.89
CA ASP A 13 -11.53 -7.91 -0.56
C ASP A 13 -11.90 -7.07 -1.80
N TYR A 14 -11.82 -7.66 -3.00
CA TYR A 14 -12.17 -7.04 -4.30
C TYR A 14 -11.58 -5.61 -4.48
N SER A 15 -10.35 -5.40 -4.01
CA SER A 15 -9.65 -4.11 -4.14
C SER A 15 -8.18 -4.32 -4.50
N ASP A 16 -7.82 -3.97 -5.73
CA ASP A 16 -6.43 -4.02 -6.20
C ASP A 16 -5.53 -3.03 -5.44
N HIS A 17 -6.08 -1.89 -5.00
CA HIS A 17 -5.38 -0.95 -4.13
C HIS A 17 -4.99 -1.62 -2.79
N MET A 18 -5.91 -2.35 -2.16
CA MET A 18 -5.61 -3.07 -0.91
C MET A 18 -4.65 -4.25 -1.14
N ALA A 19 -4.74 -4.91 -2.29
CA ALA A 19 -3.77 -5.94 -2.67
C ALA A 19 -2.35 -5.36 -2.76
N LEU A 20 -2.19 -4.17 -3.36
CA LEU A 20 -0.90 -3.49 -3.43
C LEU A 20 -0.37 -3.08 -2.05
N VAL A 21 -1.24 -2.56 -1.17
CA VAL A 21 -0.88 -2.23 0.22
C VAL A 21 -0.34 -3.46 0.95
N ARG A 22 -1.02 -4.61 0.84
CA ARG A 22 -0.57 -5.86 1.47
C ARG A 22 0.74 -6.38 0.90
N ALA A 23 0.92 -6.31 -0.42
CA ALA A 23 2.20 -6.65 -1.05
C ALA A 23 3.34 -5.73 -0.58
N TYR A 24 3.05 -4.44 -0.38
CA TYR A 24 4.03 -3.49 0.15
C TYR A 24 4.43 -3.78 1.59
N GLU A 25 3.47 -3.99 2.50
CA GLU A 25 3.82 -4.23 3.90
C GLU A 25 4.62 -5.53 4.04
N GLY A 26 4.25 -6.59 3.31
CA GLY A 26 5.06 -7.81 3.28
C GLY A 26 6.45 -7.62 2.67
N TRP A 27 6.58 -6.81 1.61
CA TRP A 27 7.89 -6.46 1.06
C TRP A 27 8.74 -5.66 2.07
N LYS A 28 8.14 -4.72 2.79
CA LYS A 28 8.82 -3.89 3.80
C LYS A 28 9.30 -4.72 5.00
N ASP A 29 8.52 -5.72 5.41
CA ASP A 29 8.94 -6.66 6.44
C ASP A 29 10.14 -7.51 5.95
N ALA A 30 10.06 -8.02 4.71
CA ALA A 30 11.15 -8.76 4.08
C ALA A 30 12.42 -7.90 3.88
N ASP A 31 12.28 -6.63 3.54
CA ASP A 31 13.38 -5.68 3.39
C ASP A 31 14.13 -5.47 4.72
N ARG A 32 13.39 -5.33 5.82
CA ARG A 32 13.97 -5.24 7.17
C ARG A 32 14.73 -6.50 7.57
N GLU A 33 14.32 -7.66 7.07
CA GLU A 33 14.97 -8.96 7.30
C GLU A 33 16.08 -9.27 6.28
N GLY A 34 16.31 -8.40 5.29
CA GLY A 34 17.30 -8.61 4.22
C GLY A 34 16.86 -9.64 3.15
N SER A 35 15.58 -10.01 3.13
CA SER A 35 15.00 -11.03 2.23
C SER A 35 14.12 -10.43 1.12
N ALA A 36 14.13 -9.11 0.91
CA ALA A 36 13.31 -8.40 -0.08
C ALA A 36 13.41 -8.97 -1.50
N TYR A 37 14.61 -9.34 -1.96
CA TYR A 37 14.79 -9.92 -3.30
C TYR A 37 14.05 -11.26 -3.44
N GLU A 38 14.18 -12.16 -2.46
CA GLU A 38 13.48 -13.44 -2.45
C GLU A 38 11.96 -13.24 -2.37
N TYR A 39 11.51 -12.31 -1.53
CA TYR A 39 10.10 -11.94 -1.43
C TYR A 39 9.55 -11.48 -2.78
N CYS A 40 10.26 -10.59 -3.47
CA CYS A 40 9.86 -10.11 -4.79
C CYS A 40 9.81 -11.24 -5.82
N TRP A 41 10.85 -12.08 -5.87
CA TRP A 41 10.92 -13.23 -6.77
C TRP A 41 9.74 -14.19 -6.58
N ARG A 42 9.47 -14.60 -5.33
CA ARG A 42 8.40 -15.56 -5.01
C ARG A 42 7.00 -15.02 -5.31
N ASN A 43 6.83 -13.70 -5.29
CA ASN A 43 5.55 -13.05 -5.47
C ASN A 43 5.38 -12.36 -6.83
N PHE A 44 6.32 -12.53 -7.77
CA PHE A 44 6.30 -11.91 -9.10
C PHE A 44 6.25 -10.37 -9.05
N LEU A 45 7.02 -9.79 -8.13
CA LEU A 45 7.09 -8.34 -7.90
C LEU A 45 8.45 -7.80 -8.36
N SER A 46 8.49 -6.51 -8.71
CA SER A 46 9.76 -5.80 -9.00
C SER A 46 10.29 -5.16 -7.73
N ALA A 47 11.51 -5.53 -7.33
CA ALA A 47 12.20 -4.91 -6.20
C ALA A 47 12.43 -3.41 -6.43
N GLN A 48 12.77 -3.02 -7.66
CA GLN A 48 12.99 -1.63 -8.03
C GLN A 48 11.71 -0.80 -7.88
N THR A 49 10.57 -1.34 -8.30
CA THR A 49 9.27 -0.67 -8.13
C THR A 49 8.92 -0.47 -6.67
N PHE A 50 9.12 -1.48 -5.81
CA PHE A 50 8.84 -1.33 -4.38
C PHE A 50 9.79 -0.33 -3.70
N GLN A 51 11.06 -0.29 -4.11
CA GLN A 51 12.01 0.72 -3.63
C GLN A 51 11.60 2.13 -4.02
N ALA A 52 11.10 2.31 -5.25
CA ALA A 52 10.56 3.58 -5.72
C ALA A 52 9.30 3.99 -4.91
N ILE A 53 8.37 3.06 -4.69
CA ILE A 53 7.18 3.29 -3.85
C ILE A 53 7.59 3.67 -2.41
N HIS A 54 8.56 2.96 -1.82
CA HIS A 54 9.06 3.26 -0.49
C HIS A 54 9.65 4.68 -0.39
N SER A 55 10.40 5.09 -1.41
CA SER A 55 11.00 6.42 -1.50
C SER A 55 9.93 7.50 -1.63
N LEU A 56 8.91 7.28 -2.47
CA LEU A 56 7.77 8.19 -2.61
C LEU A 56 6.96 8.31 -1.31
N ARG A 57 6.72 7.21 -0.59
CA ARG A 57 6.03 7.25 0.72
C ARG A 57 6.80 8.10 1.74
N LYS A 58 8.14 8.02 1.76
CA LYS A 58 8.98 8.88 2.61
C LYS A 58 8.87 10.35 2.21
N GLN A 59 8.91 10.65 0.91
CA GLN A 59 8.77 12.03 0.40
C GLN A 59 7.41 12.63 0.75
N PHE A 60 6.31 11.89 0.54
CA PHE A 60 4.98 12.37 0.91
C PHE A 60 4.84 12.59 2.42
N ASN A 61 5.41 11.70 3.26
CA ASN A 61 5.40 11.90 4.70
C ASN A 61 6.15 13.18 5.10
N PHE A 62 7.31 13.44 4.48
CA PHE A 62 8.07 14.66 4.72
C PHE A 62 7.27 15.91 4.36
N ILE A 63 6.71 15.96 3.15
CA ILE A 63 5.94 17.12 2.66
C ILE A 63 4.71 17.38 3.55
N LEU A 64 3.99 16.33 3.95
CA LEU A 64 2.81 16.48 4.80
C LEU A 64 3.15 16.96 6.22
N LYS A 65 4.32 16.54 6.76
CA LYS A 65 4.83 17.06 8.04
C LYS A 65 5.25 18.52 7.92
N ASP A 66 5.99 18.87 6.88
CA ASP A 66 6.45 20.25 6.62
C ASP A 66 5.26 21.21 6.45
N ALA A 67 4.18 20.75 5.82
CA ALA A 67 2.92 21.49 5.69
C ALA A 67 2.11 21.58 7.00
N GLY A 68 2.55 20.96 8.10
CA GLY A 68 1.82 20.94 9.37
C GLY A 68 0.54 20.09 9.38
N LEU A 69 0.37 19.20 8.39
CA LEU A 69 -0.82 18.34 8.26
C LEU A 69 -0.70 17.02 9.01
N LEU A 70 0.52 16.62 9.38
CA LEU A 70 0.77 15.42 10.18
C LEU A 70 1.37 15.83 11.53
N ASP A 71 0.87 15.17 12.58
CA ASP A 71 1.49 15.22 13.88
C ASP A 71 2.83 14.46 13.87
N GLY A 72 3.70 14.76 14.83
CA GLY A 72 4.97 14.05 15.02
C GLY A 72 4.76 12.58 15.39
N ASP A 73 3.62 12.23 16.00
CA ASP A 73 3.28 10.85 16.36
C ASP A 73 2.60 10.10 15.21
N ALA A 74 3.35 9.17 14.62
CA ALA A 74 2.85 8.29 13.57
C ALA A 74 1.71 7.37 14.03
N ASN A 75 1.62 7.03 15.32
CA ASN A 75 0.57 6.14 15.82
C ASN A 75 -0.79 6.81 15.81
N ILE A 76 -0.85 8.10 16.17
CA ILE A 76 -2.08 8.90 16.09
C ILE A 76 -2.55 8.96 14.64
N CYS A 77 -1.64 9.29 13.72
CA CYS A 77 -1.93 9.40 12.29
C CYS A 77 -2.38 8.08 11.64
N ASN A 78 -1.96 6.93 12.18
CA ASN A 78 -2.29 5.60 11.63
C ASN A 78 -3.33 4.83 12.45
N SER A 79 -3.94 5.44 13.47
CA SER A 79 -4.94 4.78 14.35
C SER A 79 -6.11 4.13 13.59
N LEU A 80 -6.50 4.70 12.45
CA LEU A 80 -7.59 4.20 11.60
C LEU A 80 -7.10 3.45 10.35
N SER A 81 -5.80 3.20 10.20
CA SER A 81 -5.21 2.57 9.01
C SER A 81 -5.72 1.16 8.72
N HIS A 82 -6.19 0.44 9.76
CA HIS A 82 -6.76 -0.89 9.62
C HIS A 82 -8.27 -0.88 9.27
N ASN A 83 -8.94 0.27 9.36
CA ASN A 83 -10.35 0.41 8.97
C ASN A 83 -10.48 0.43 7.45
N GLN A 84 -10.71 -0.75 6.86
CA GLN A 84 -10.78 -0.95 5.42
C GLN A 84 -11.84 -0.07 4.75
N SER A 85 -13.00 0.13 5.37
CA SER A 85 -14.07 0.97 4.82
C SER A 85 -13.63 2.42 4.72
N LEU A 86 -12.95 2.95 5.74
CA LEU A 86 -12.40 4.30 5.72
C LEU A 86 -11.32 4.47 4.65
N VAL A 87 -10.37 3.53 4.57
CA VAL A 87 -9.30 3.57 3.57
C VAL A 87 -9.89 3.55 2.15
N ARG A 88 -10.91 2.72 1.90
CA ARG A 88 -11.62 2.68 0.61
C ARG A 88 -12.36 3.98 0.32
N ALA A 89 -12.95 4.63 1.32
CA ALA A 89 -13.59 5.94 1.15
C ALA A 89 -12.56 7.02 0.75
N VAL A 90 -11.38 7.04 1.36
CA VAL A 90 -10.27 7.94 0.99
C VAL A 90 -9.75 7.66 -0.42
N ILE A 91 -9.63 6.39 -0.81
CA ILE A 91 -9.26 6.03 -2.19
C ILE A 91 -10.34 6.52 -3.17
N CYS A 92 -11.62 6.32 -2.84
CA CYS A 92 -12.73 6.76 -3.67
C CYS A 92 -12.73 8.29 -3.86
N SER A 93 -12.49 9.06 -2.80
CA SER A 93 -12.44 10.53 -2.91
C SER A 93 -11.30 11.01 -3.81
N GLY A 94 -10.17 10.31 -3.86
CA GLY A 94 -9.05 10.64 -4.74
C GLY A 94 -9.22 10.20 -6.20
N LEU A 95 -10.04 9.17 -6.47
CA LEU A 95 -10.26 8.63 -7.82
C LEU A 95 -11.56 9.10 -8.47
N PHE A 96 -12.47 9.72 -7.71
CA PHE A 96 -13.71 10.27 -8.25
C PHE A 96 -13.43 11.33 -9.34
N PRO A 97 -14.16 11.34 -10.47
CA PRO A 97 -15.35 10.55 -10.80
C PRO A 97 -15.07 9.26 -11.59
N GLY A 98 -13.89 8.64 -11.47
CA GLY A 98 -13.52 7.38 -12.11
C GLY A 98 -14.29 6.16 -11.58
N ILE A 99 -15.60 6.14 -11.76
CA ILE A 99 -16.53 5.11 -11.29
C ILE A 99 -17.04 4.27 -12.45
N VAL A 100 -17.29 2.98 -12.20
CA VAL A 100 -17.91 2.04 -13.12
C VAL A 100 -18.97 1.23 -12.39
N SER A 101 -20.12 1.02 -13.00
CA SER A 101 -21.17 0.13 -12.48
C SER A 101 -21.02 -1.24 -13.14
N VAL A 102 -20.92 -2.29 -12.32
CA VAL A 102 -20.97 -3.67 -12.79
C VAL A 102 -22.42 -4.12 -12.61
N VAL A 103 -23.11 -4.32 -13.72
CA VAL A 103 -24.50 -4.79 -13.77
C VAL A 103 -24.52 -6.26 -14.17
#